data_AF-A0A7C7ZV01-F1
#
_entry.id   AF-A0A7C7ZV01-F1
#
_cell.length_a   1.000
_cell.length_b   1.000
_cell.length_c   1.000
_cell.angle_alpha   90.00
_cell.angle_beta   90.00
_cell.angle_gamma   90.00
#
_symmetry.space_group_name_H-M   'P 1'
#
loop_
_entity.id
_entity.type
_entity.pdbx_description
1 polymer ?
#
loop_
_entity_poly.entity_id
_entity_poly.type
_entity_poly.pdbx_seq_one_letter_code
_entity_poly.pdbx_strand_id
1 'polypeptide(L)'
;GSSLRFEGAFDPETAPLDPETGQGVPYATYAYACHVALVEADVATGEVRVEKIIAAHDVGKAIYPESVRGQIYGGVAMGVGFALMEEYVPGETESMNDYHIPTCVDMPRVEAILVECPEPTGPFGAKGVGEPALIPTAPAILNALSDALGERIYRLPANLERVLEAGARARRLILKEAKR
;
A
#
# COMPACT_ATOMS: atom_id res chain seq x y z
N GLY A 1 -16.97 -29.06 43.04
CA GLY A 1 -16.33 -29.21 41.72
C GLY A 1 -15.35 -28.06 41.54
N SER A 2 -14.15 -28.32 41.05
CA SER A 2 -13.14 -27.30 40.79
C SER A 2 -13.69 -26.26 39.81
N SER A 3 -13.46 -24.97 40.08
CA SER A 3 -13.83 -23.88 39.17
C SER A 3 -13.08 -24.05 37.84
N LEU A 4 -13.81 -23.98 36.72
CA LEU A 4 -13.25 -24.07 35.36
C LEU A 4 -12.87 -22.70 34.78
N ARG A 5 -12.57 -21.71 35.64
CA ARG A 5 -12.20 -20.36 35.23
C ARG A 5 -10.68 -20.21 35.15
N PHE A 6 -10.21 -19.70 34.02
CA PHE A 6 -8.81 -19.34 33.78
C PHE A 6 -8.71 -17.93 33.22
N GLU A 7 -7.58 -17.27 33.46
CA GLU A 7 -7.23 -15.95 32.94
C GLU A 7 -5.83 -16.03 32.31
N GLY A 8 -5.58 -15.27 31.25
CA GLY A 8 -4.31 -15.25 30.52
C GLY A 8 -4.02 -13.88 29.94
N ALA A 9 -2.74 -13.54 29.84
CA ALA A 9 -2.23 -12.30 29.27
C ALA A 9 -0.97 -12.60 28.45
N PHE A 10 -0.67 -11.73 27.48
CA PHE A 10 0.52 -11.81 26.64
C PHE A 10 1.07 -10.40 26.42
N ASP A 11 2.38 -10.25 26.55
CA ASP A 11 3.12 -9.02 26.28
C ASP A 11 4.34 -9.37 25.40
N PRO A 12 4.52 -8.77 24.22
CA PRO A 12 5.63 -9.08 23.33
C PRO A 12 6.97 -8.61 23.93
N GLU A 13 8.01 -9.44 23.82
CA GLU A 13 9.36 -9.07 24.24
C GLU A 13 9.91 -7.94 23.34
N THR A 14 9.94 -6.71 23.86
CA THR A 14 10.46 -5.52 23.19
C THR A 14 11.30 -4.66 24.14
N ALA A 15 12.17 -3.83 23.60
CA ALA A 15 12.94 -2.83 24.34
C ALA A 15 12.69 -1.44 23.74
N PRO A 16 12.58 -0.39 24.58
CA PRO A 16 12.41 0.96 24.09
C PRO A 16 13.62 1.39 23.25
N LEU A 17 13.39 2.31 22.32
CA LEU A 17 14.47 2.95 21.59
C LEU A 17 15.19 3.93 22.50
N ASP A 18 16.51 3.95 22.39
CA ASP A 18 17.35 5.00 22.97
C ASP A 18 16.96 6.36 22.33
N PRO A 19 16.64 7.40 23.13
CA PRO A 19 16.12 8.66 22.62
C PRO A 19 17.16 9.53 21.90
N GLU A 20 18.46 9.31 22.12
CA GLU A 20 19.54 10.07 21.48
C GLU A 20 19.97 9.43 20.16
N THR A 21 20.01 8.09 20.12
CA THR A 21 20.55 7.31 18.99
C THR A 21 19.49 6.62 18.14
N GLY A 22 18.28 6.44 18.66
CA GLY A 22 17.21 5.67 18.02
C GLY A 22 17.46 4.16 17.96
N GLN A 23 18.44 3.62 18.70
CA GLN A 23 18.78 2.20 18.70
C GLN A 23 17.96 1.41 19.73
N GLY A 24 17.55 0.18 19.39
CA GLY A 24 16.82 -0.70 20.30
C GLY A 24 16.13 -1.87 19.58
N VAL A 25 15.25 -2.56 20.29
CA VAL A 25 14.44 -3.69 19.76
C VAL A 25 12.95 -3.37 19.92
N PRO A 26 12.42 -2.43 19.12
CA PRO A 26 11.07 -1.89 19.32
C PRO A 26 9.95 -2.86 18.90
N TYR A 27 10.27 -3.88 18.10
CA TYR A 27 9.29 -4.82 17.54
C TYR A 27 9.73 -6.26 17.78
N ALA A 28 8.79 -7.10 18.22
CA ALA A 28 9.01 -8.52 18.44
C ALA A 28 8.99 -9.34 17.14
N THR A 29 8.29 -8.85 16.12
CA THR A 29 8.14 -9.52 14.81
C THR A 29 8.03 -8.48 13.70
N TYR A 30 8.44 -8.86 12.49
CA TYR A 30 8.33 -8.03 11.29
C TYR A 30 7.50 -8.77 10.24
N ALA A 31 6.52 -8.06 9.69
CA ALA A 31 5.76 -8.47 8.52
C ALA A 31 6.41 -7.89 7.26
N TYR A 32 6.43 -8.67 6.18
CA TYR A 32 6.98 -8.25 4.90
C TYR A 32 5.91 -8.32 3.82
N ALA A 33 6.02 -7.43 2.84
CA ALA A 33 5.11 -7.41 1.70
C ALA A 33 5.82 -6.89 0.45
N CYS A 34 5.37 -7.37 -0.71
CA CYS A 34 5.83 -6.90 -2.01
C CYS A 34 4.64 -6.81 -2.95
N HIS A 35 4.44 -5.63 -3.55
CA HIS A 35 3.41 -5.40 -4.56
C HIS A 35 4.03 -5.09 -5.90
N VAL A 36 3.41 -5.60 -6.97
CA VAL A 36 3.66 -5.22 -8.35
C VAL A 36 2.37 -4.67 -8.94
N ALA A 37 2.43 -3.46 -9.49
CA ALA A 37 1.29 -2.81 -10.12
C ALA A 37 1.45 -2.81 -11.65
N LEU A 38 0.36 -3.11 -12.35
CA LEU A 38 0.20 -2.85 -13.77
C LEU A 38 -0.76 -1.68 -13.92
N VAL A 39 -0.35 -0.64 -14.64
CA VAL A 39 -1.12 0.59 -14.82
C VAL A 39 -1.18 0.98 -16.29
N GLU A 40 -2.27 1.64 -16.68
CA GLU A 40 -2.40 2.39 -17.92
C GLU A 40 -2.57 3.87 -17.58
N ALA A 41 -1.87 4.75 -18.28
CA ALA A 41 -1.96 6.19 -18.10
C ALA A 41 -2.28 6.88 -19.43
N ASP A 42 -3.36 7.64 -19.49
CA ASP A 42 -3.69 8.49 -20.62
C ASP A 42 -2.90 9.81 -20.50
N VAL A 43 -1.95 10.01 -21.42
CA VAL A 43 -1.07 11.20 -21.43
C VAL A 43 -1.76 12.48 -21.88
N ALA A 44 -2.97 12.41 -22.44
CA ALA A 44 -3.77 13.54 -22.86
C ALA A 44 -4.73 14.02 -21.76
N THR A 45 -5.21 13.12 -20.90
CA THR A 45 -6.17 13.45 -19.81
C THR A 45 -5.58 13.36 -18.40
N GLY A 46 -4.49 12.62 -18.22
CA GLY A 46 -3.91 12.28 -16.92
C GLY A 46 -4.60 11.13 -16.21
N GLU A 47 -5.62 10.52 -16.83
CA GLU A 47 -6.37 9.43 -16.24
C GLU A 47 -5.47 8.20 -16.06
N VAL A 48 -5.55 7.57 -14.90
CA VAL A 48 -4.78 6.38 -14.56
C VAL A 48 -5.73 5.24 -14.23
N ARG A 49 -5.57 4.11 -14.93
CA ARG A 49 -6.27 2.87 -14.64
C ARG A 49 -5.28 1.87 -14.03
N VAL A 50 -5.56 1.41 -12.82
CA VAL A 50 -4.81 0.30 -12.22
C VAL A 50 -5.43 -1.01 -12.69
N GLU A 51 -4.75 -1.73 -13.57
CA GLU A 51 -5.27 -2.96 -14.17
C GLU A 51 -5.19 -4.14 -13.21
N LYS A 52 -4.03 -4.26 -12.55
CA LYS A 52 -3.70 -5.43 -11.74
C LYS A 52 -2.74 -5.05 -10.64
N ILE A 53 -2.97 -5.62 -9.46
CA ILE A 53 -2.01 -5.65 -8.35
C ILE A 53 -1.71 -7.11 -8.03
N ILE A 54 -0.42 -7.49 -8.04
CA ILE A 54 0.05 -8.74 -7.44
C ILE A 54 0.56 -8.39 -6.06
N ALA A 55 -0.05 -8.94 -5.01
CA ALA A 55 0.21 -8.59 -3.62
C ALA A 55 0.70 -9.82 -2.84
N ALA A 56 2.00 -9.91 -2.61
CA ALA A 56 2.61 -10.96 -1.79
C ALA A 56 2.85 -10.46 -0.36
N HIS A 57 2.38 -11.23 0.63
CA HIS A 57 2.50 -10.90 2.05
C HIS A 57 3.06 -12.08 2.84
N ASP A 58 4.12 -11.85 3.62
CA ASP A 58 4.55 -12.74 4.69
C ASP A 58 3.59 -12.58 5.87
N VAL A 59 2.77 -13.60 6.08
CA VAL A 59 1.72 -13.62 7.12
C VAL A 59 2.04 -14.60 8.24
N GLY A 60 3.29 -15.09 8.30
CA GLY A 60 3.62 -16.18 9.20
C GLY A 60 2.92 -17.46 8.79
N LYS A 61 1.95 -17.90 9.60
CA LYS A 61 0.98 -18.92 9.26
C LYS A 61 -0.41 -18.28 9.19
N ALA A 62 -1.11 -18.45 8.06
CA ALA A 62 -2.45 -17.93 7.92
C ALA A 62 -3.43 -18.72 8.80
N ILE A 63 -3.91 -18.11 9.89
CA ILE A 63 -4.92 -18.72 10.77
C ILE A 63 -6.21 -18.96 9.98
N TYR A 64 -6.64 -17.94 9.23
CA TYR A 64 -7.80 -18.04 8.35
C TYR A 64 -7.50 -17.34 7.01
N PRO A 65 -7.08 -18.11 5.98
CA PRO A 65 -6.60 -17.57 4.72
C PRO A 65 -7.57 -16.60 4.00
N GLU A 66 -8.88 -16.83 4.08
CA GLU A 66 -9.85 -15.97 3.41
C GLU A 66 -9.94 -14.57 4.02
N SER A 67 -9.88 -14.46 5.36
CA SER A 67 -9.83 -13.13 5.98
C SER A 67 -8.50 -12.42 5.72
N VAL A 68 -7.39 -13.17 5.62
CA VAL A 68 -6.10 -12.59 5.22
C VAL A 68 -6.19 -12.00 3.81
N ARG A 69 -6.80 -12.72 2.85
CA ARG A 69 -7.05 -12.17 1.52
C ARG A 69 -7.98 -10.96 1.55
N GLY A 70 -9.03 -10.99 2.39
CA GLY A 70 -9.91 -9.84 2.61
C GLY A 70 -9.16 -8.58 3.09
N GLN A 71 -8.21 -8.75 4.01
CA GLN A 71 -7.33 -7.64 4.45
C GLN A 71 -6.46 -7.12 3.30
N ILE A 72 -5.88 -8.01 2.49
CA ILE A 72 -5.09 -7.63 1.31
C ILE A 72 -5.96 -6.85 0.31
N TYR A 73 -7.18 -7.28 0.03
CA TYR A 73 -8.08 -6.57 -0.88
C TYR A 73 -8.46 -5.18 -0.35
N GLY A 74 -8.78 -5.08 0.94
CA GLY A 74 -9.07 -3.78 1.58
C GLY A 74 -7.85 -2.85 1.61
N GLY A 75 -6.67 -3.40 1.89
CA GLY A 75 -5.40 -2.66 1.86
C GLY A 75 -5.06 -2.14 0.47
N VAL A 76 -5.26 -2.95 -0.58
CA VAL A 76 -5.10 -2.50 -1.96
C VAL A 76 -6.13 -1.42 -2.31
N ALA A 77 -7.39 -1.55 -1.89
CA ALA A 77 -8.40 -0.52 -2.12
C ALA A 77 -7.96 0.82 -1.51
N MET A 78 -7.67 0.85 -0.21
CA MET A 78 -7.16 2.04 0.48
C MET A 78 -5.88 2.58 -0.18
N GLY A 79 -5.00 1.68 -0.63
CA GLY A 79 -3.75 2.04 -1.27
C GLY A 79 -3.92 2.68 -2.64
N VAL A 80 -4.91 2.26 -3.43
CA VAL A 80 -5.30 2.90 -4.70
C VAL A 80 -5.82 4.30 -4.42
N GLY A 81 -6.67 4.45 -3.40
CA GLY A 81 -7.19 5.75 -2.97
C GLY A 81 -6.07 6.71 -2.58
N PHE A 82 -5.20 6.28 -1.66
CA PHE A 82 -4.03 7.04 -1.23
C PHE A 82 -3.08 7.38 -2.39
N ALA A 83 -2.95 6.48 -3.38
CA ALA A 83 -2.07 6.69 -4.52
C ALA A 83 -2.60 7.73 -5.53
N LEU A 84 -3.92 7.76 -5.79
CA LEU A 84 -4.48 8.42 -6.98
C LEU A 84 -5.61 9.42 -6.69
N MET A 85 -6.30 9.31 -5.54
CA MET A 85 -7.59 9.96 -5.34
C MET A 85 -7.64 10.85 -4.09
N GLU A 86 -7.13 10.35 -2.97
CA GLU A 86 -7.36 10.92 -1.64
C GLU A 86 -6.49 12.16 -1.39
N GLU A 87 -7.07 13.36 -1.58
CA GLU A 87 -6.43 14.64 -1.26
C GLU A 87 -7.31 15.45 -0.30
N TYR A 88 -6.79 15.72 0.90
CA TYR A 88 -7.44 16.60 1.86
C TYR A 88 -6.78 17.98 1.84
N VAL A 89 -7.57 19.01 1.54
CA VAL A 89 -7.14 20.40 1.56
C VAL A 89 -7.92 21.14 2.66
N PRO A 90 -7.26 21.60 3.74
CA PRO A 90 -7.94 22.29 4.84
C PRO A 90 -8.70 23.54 4.36
N GLY A 91 -10.00 23.59 4.66
CA GLY A 91 -10.89 24.70 4.26
C GLY A 91 -11.44 24.61 2.84
N GLU A 92 -11.06 23.58 2.07
CA GLU A 92 -11.66 23.27 0.76
C GLU A 92 -12.37 21.91 0.80
N THR A 93 -11.75 20.91 1.42
CA THR A 93 -12.34 19.57 1.60
C THR A 93 -13.21 19.55 2.86
N GLU A 94 -14.53 19.62 2.69
CA GLU A 94 -15.48 19.70 3.81
C GLU A 94 -16.33 18.42 3.97
N SER A 95 -16.40 17.59 2.93
CA SER A 95 -17.26 16.42 2.91
C SER A 95 -16.69 15.27 2.06
N MET A 96 -17.36 14.11 2.10
CA MET A 96 -17.05 12.98 1.22
C MET A 96 -17.38 13.24 -0.26
N ASN A 97 -18.09 14.33 -0.58
CA ASN A 97 -18.23 14.75 -1.98
C ASN A 97 -16.94 15.38 -2.51
N ASP A 98 -16.14 15.98 -1.62
CA ASP A 98 -14.89 16.67 -1.96
C ASP A 98 -13.67 15.76 -1.74
N TYR A 99 -13.82 14.73 -0.90
CA TYR A 99 -12.78 13.73 -0.61
C TYR A 99 -13.11 12.40 -1.29
N HIS A 100 -12.47 12.15 -2.42
CA HIS A 100 -12.73 10.97 -3.23
C HIS A 100 -11.99 9.75 -2.71
N ILE A 101 -12.74 8.73 -2.33
CA ILE A 101 -12.25 7.38 -2.04
C ILE A 101 -12.60 6.42 -3.19
N PRO A 102 -11.87 5.31 -3.36
CA PRO A 102 -12.16 4.32 -4.38
C PRO A 102 -13.57 3.73 -4.24
N THR A 103 -14.23 3.57 -5.38
CA THR A 103 -15.49 2.84 -5.52
C THR A 103 -15.22 1.41 -6.01
N CYS A 104 -16.29 0.63 -6.19
CA CYS A 104 -16.15 -0.75 -6.69
C CYS A 104 -15.62 -0.83 -8.13
N VAL A 105 -15.75 0.22 -8.95
CA VAL A 105 -15.23 0.23 -10.33
C VAL A 105 -13.76 0.63 -10.41
N ASP A 106 -13.23 1.24 -9.34
CA ASP A 106 -11.82 1.62 -9.25
C ASP A 106 -10.93 0.46 -8.77
N MET A 107 -11.54 -0.67 -8.37
CA MET A 107 -10.81 -1.82 -7.88
C MET A 107 -10.05 -2.53 -9.01
N PRO A 108 -8.72 -2.69 -8.89
CA PRO A 108 -7.95 -3.48 -9.83
C PRO A 108 -8.22 -4.97 -9.64
N ARG A 109 -7.79 -5.78 -10.62
CA ARG A 109 -7.67 -7.22 -10.37
C ARG A 109 -6.56 -7.47 -9.33
N VAL A 110 -6.92 -8.00 -8.16
CA VAL A 110 -5.93 -8.31 -7.11
C VAL A 110 -5.59 -9.80 -7.10
N GLU A 111 -4.31 -10.11 -7.20
CA GLU A 111 -3.76 -11.46 -7.00
C GLU A 111 -3.04 -11.50 -5.65
N ALA A 112 -3.71 -12.03 -4.62
CA ALA A 112 -3.18 -12.13 -3.28
C ALA A 112 -2.38 -13.43 -3.09
N ILE A 113 -1.09 -13.29 -2.78
CA ILE A 113 -0.14 -14.38 -2.52
C ILE A 113 0.18 -14.38 -1.02
N LEU A 114 -0.15 -15.47 -0.36
CA LEU A 114 0.16 -15.68 1.06
C LEU A 114 1.50 -16.43 1.13
N VAL A 115 2.52 -15.74 1.63
CA VAL A 115 3.84 -16.32 1.90
C VAL A 115 3.82 -16.80 3.35
N GLU A 116 4.00 -18.11 3.55
CA GLU A 116 4.00 -18.68 4.89
C GLU A 116 5.43 -18.93 5.40
N CYS A 117 5.83 -18.16 6.41
CA CYS A 117 7.09 -18.30 7.15
C CYS A 117 6.79 -18.22 8.66
N PRO A 118 6.46 -19.34 9.31
CA PRO A 118 5.91 -19.34 10.67
C PRO A 118 6.73 -18.51 11.67
N GLU A 119 6.06 -17.59 12.36
CA GLU A 119 6.63 -16.71 13.38
C GLU A 119 6.68 -17.41 14.73
N PRO A 120 7.87 -17.75 15.27
CA PRO A 120 7.97 -18.50 16.53
C PRO A 120 7.27 -17.83 17.72
N THR A 121 7.21 -16.50 17.73
CA THR A 121 6.57 -15.72 18.81
C THR A 121 5.05 -15.55 18.62
N GLY A 122 4.53 -15.89 17.44
CA GLY A 122 3.15 -15.67 17.05
C GLY A 122 2.24 -16.85 17.41
N PRO A 123 0.94 -16.60 17.69
CA PRO A 123 -0.01 -17.67 17.95
C PRO A 123 -0.12 -18.58 16.74
N PHE A 124 0.18 -19.87 16.92
CA PHE A 124 0.23 -20.88 15.85
C PHE A 124 1.20 -20.54 14.71
N GLY A 125 2.15 -19.61 14.91
CA GLY A 125 3.07 -19.15 13.86
C GLY A 125 2.59 -17.92 13.08
N ALA A 126 1.49 -17.27 13.45
CA ALA A 126 0.89 -16.18 12.69
C ALA A 126 1.59 -14.82 12.87
N LYS A 127 1.53 -13.98 11.83
CA LYS A 127 1.92 -12.55 11.87
C LYS A 127 0.74 -11.65 11.54
N GLY A 128 0.84 -10.37 11.91
CA GLY A 128 -0.14 -9.35 11.54
C GLY A 128 -0.07 -9.00 10.05
N VAL A 129 -1.24 -8.81 9.41
CA VAL A 129 -1.36 -8.46 7.98
C VAL A 129 -2.12 -7.16 7.72
N GLY A 130 -2.80 -6.59 8.74
CA GLY A 130 -3.71 -5.45 8.58
C GLY A 130 -3.05 -4.22 7.93
N GLU A 131 -2.09 -3.59 8.61
CA GLU A 131 -1.37 -2.44 8.05
C GLU A 131 -0.44 -2.83 6.88
N PRO A 132 0.32 -3.95 6.94
CA PRO A 132 1.16 -4.39 5.82
C PRO A 132 0.42 -4.56 4.49
N ALA A 133 -0.89 -4.84 4.50
CA ALA A 133 -1.73 -4.94 3.31
C ALA A 133 -1.80 -3.63 2.49
N LEU A 134 -1.74 -2.49 3.15
CA LEU A 134 -1.88 -1.16 2.55
C LEU A 134 -0.56 -0.63 1.98
N ILE A 135 0.49 -0.69 2.81
CA ILE A 135 1.75 0.06 2.66
C ILE A 135 2.37 -0.02 1.25
N PRO A 136 2.47 -1.20 0.59
CA PRO A 136 3.22 -1.31 -0.66
C PRO A 136 2.45 -0.83 -1.90
N THR A 137 1.15 -0.60 -1.80
CA THR A 137 0.27 -0.34 -2.96
C THR A 137 0.63 0.97 -3.67
N ALA A 138 0.67 2.09 -2.94
CA ALA A 138 0.97 3.39 -3.52
C ALA A 138 2.37 3.49 -4.15
N PRO A 139 3.47 3.04 -3.50
CA PRO A 139 4.77 3.05 -4.15
C PRO A 139 4.82 2.11 -5.37
N ALA A 140 4.12 0.97 -5.37
CA ALA A 140 4.04 0.11 -6.56
C ALA A 140 3.36 0.82 -7.74
N ILE A 141 2.24 1.52 -7.50
CA ILE A 141 1.54 2.32 -8.51
C ILE A 141 2.43 3.45 -9.03
N LEU A 142 3.08 4.23 -8.15
CA LEU A 142 3.97 5.33 -8.57
C LEU A 142 5.20 4.84 -9.35
N ASN A 143 5.75 3.68 -8.98
CA ASN A 143 6.85 3.07 -9.74
C ASN A 143 6.38 2.67 -11.15
N ALA A 144 5.20 2.07 -11.27
CA ALA A 144 4.63 1.68 -12.56
C ALA A 144 4.28 2.90 -13.43
N LEU A 145 3.76 3.98 -12.82
CA LEU A 145 3.54 5.25 -13.52
C LEU A 145 4.84 5.89 -13.98
N SER A 146 5.89 5.82 -13.16
CA SER A 146 7.21 6.34 -13.52
C SER A 146 7.80 5.59 -14.71
N ASP A 147 7.58 4.27 -14.78
CA ASP A 147 7.98 3.44 -15.92
C ASP A 147 7.16 3.81 -17.18
N ALA A 148 5.83 3.91 -17.05
CA ALA A 148 4.92 4.22 -18.15
C ALA A 148 5.12 5.63 -18.74
N LEU A 149 5.37 6.63 -17.89
CA LEU A 149 5.51 8.03 -18.29
C LEU A 149 6.96 8.41 -18.64
N GLY A 150 7.93 7.63 -18.16
CA GLY A 150 9.35 8.00 -18.20
C GLY A 150 9.70 9.19 -17.29
N GLU A 151 8.83 9.54 -16.34
CA GLU A 151 9.04 10.62 -15.39
C GLU A 151 8.47 10.27 -14.01
N ARG A 152 9.21 10.64 -12.96
CA ARG A 152 8.86 10.29 -11.58
C ARG A 152 7.92 11.31 -10.95
N ILE A 153 6.85 10.83 -10.31
CA ILE A 153 5.95 11.63 -9.47
C ILE A 153 6.34 11.43 -8.01
N TYR A 154 6.58 12.53 -7.29
CA TYR A 154 7.04 12.52 -5.88
C TYR A 154 6.00 13.03 -4.89
N ARG A 155 4.84 13.48 -5.39
CA ARG A 155 3.76 14.02 -4.56
C ARG A 155 2.51 13.15 -4.75
N LEU A 156 1.96 12.71 -3.64
CA LEU A 156 0.68 12.01 -3.59
C LEU A 156 -0.47 12.98 -3.27
N PRO A 157 -1.69 12.64 -3.70
CA PRO A 157 -1.98 11.60 -4.69
C PRO A 157 -1.43 11.99 -6.07
N ALA A 158 -1.09 11.01 -6.91
CA ALA A 158 -0.82 11.22 -8.34
C ALA A 158 -2.16 11.42 -9.07
N ASN A 159 -2.81 12.53 -8.74
CA ASN A 159 -4.07 12.96 -9.34
C ASN A 159 -3.88 13.34 -10.83
N LEU A 160 -4.99 13.60 -11.51
CA LEU A 160 -5.03 13.94 -12.93
C LEU A 160 -4.04 15.04 -13.30
N GLU A 161 -4.00 16.15 -12.54
CA GLU A 161 -3.11 17.27 -12.85
C GLU A 161 -1.63 16.88 -12.76
N ARG A 162 -1.25 16.15 -11.70
CA ARG A 162 0.15 15.74 -11.49
C ARG A 162 0.62 14.74 -12.53
N VAL A 163 -0.25 13.84 -12.97
CA VAL A 163 0.03 12.88 -14.05
C VAL A 163 0.17 13.61 -15.38
N LEU A 164 -0.74 14.54 -15.71
CA LEU A 164 -0.64 15.39 -16.91
C LEU A 164 0.67 16.18 -16.94
N GLU A 165 1.02 16.81 -15.83
CA GLU A 165 2.26 17.58 -15.71
C GLU A 165 3.50 16.71 -15.92
N ALA A 166 3.51 15.49 -15.36
CA ALA A 166 4.58 14.52 -15.55
C ALA A 166 4.70 14.08 -17.01
N GLY A 167 3.59 13.71 -17.65
CA GLY A 167 3.57 13.35 -19.08
C GLY A 167 4.04 14.50 -19.98
N ALA A 168 3.63 15.73 -19.67
CA ALA A 168 4.08 16.92 -20.40
C ALA A 168 5.59 17.19 -20.22
N ARG A 169 6.15 16.95 -19.02
CA ARG A 169 7.60 17.03 -18.78
C ARG A 169 8.35 15.99 -19.60
N ALA A 170 7.93 14.73 -19.54
CA ALA A 170 8.53 13.62 -20.29
C ALA A 170 8.58 13.92 -21.80
N ARG A 171 7.45 14.35 -22.38
CA ARG A 171 7.38 14.71 -23.80
C ARG A 171 8.35 15.83 -24.19
N ARG A 172 8.52 16.85 -23.34
CA ARG A 172 9.46 17.95 -23.58
C ARG A 172 10.92 17.48 -23.57
N LEU A 173 11.26 16.50 -22.73
CA LEU A 173 12.61 15.92 -22.69
C LEU A 173 12.91 15.16 -23.99
N ILE A 174 12.00 14.29 -24.43
CA ILE A 174 12.11 13.54 -25.69
C ILE A 174 12.32 14.49 -26.88
N LEU A 175 11.52 15.57 -26.97
CA LEU A 175 11.64 16.54 -28.06
C LEU A 175 12.93 17.37 -28.02
N LYS A 176 13.54 17.56 -26.85
CA LYS A 176 14.84 18.23 -26.71
C LYS A 176 15.98 17.32 -27.15
N GLU A 177 15.90 16.03 -26.82
CA GLU A 177 16.90 15.04 -27.23
C GLU A 177 16.87 14.80 -28.74
N ALA A 178 15.69 14.71 -29.35
CA ALA A 178 15.55 14.55 -30.81
C ALA A 178 16.06 15.75 -31.64
N LYS A 179 16.33 16.90 -31.00
CA LYS A 179 16.87 18.12 -31.63
C LYS A 179 18.38 18.29 -31.44
N ARG A 180 19.02 17.41 -30.66
CA ARG A 180 20.48 17.35 -30.49
C ARG A 180 21.07 16.38 -31.49
#